data_AF-T2IVG7-F1
#
_entry.id   AF-T2IVG7-F1
#
_cell.length_a   1.000
_cell.length_b   1.000
_cell.length_c   1.000
_cell.angle_alpha   90.00
_cell.angle_beta   90.00
_cell.angle_gamma   90.00
#
_symmetry.space_group_name_H-M   'P 1'
#
loop_
_entity.id
_entity.type
_entity.pdbx_description
1 polymer ?
#
loop_
_entity_poly.entity_id
_entity_poly.type
_entity_poly.pdbx_seq_one_letter_code
_entity_poly.pdbx_strand_id
1 'polypeptide(L)'
;MNNTLKIIFATLSTIGTLTIIIVLWELAFQPLITTDNNPIPDPTPSLSPSPTSTPSPTNPNVIGISLEQRFSSGDRRLFTNQVNRNADQGIEAFKAGNYDEAYQQFRQAVNTAPSDPEVQIYLNNSQARKSGKPFILAAVVPVDTKQTNAEEMLRGVAQAQSQFNQQGWF
;
A
#
# COMPACT_ATOMS: atom_id res chain seq x y z
N MET A 1 4.17 -41.85 42.06
CA MET A 1 4.91 -40.90 41.19
C MET A 1 5.08 -39.60 41.96
N ASN A 2 6.32 -39.23 42.33
CA ASN A 2 6.63 -38.03 43.13
C ASN A 2 6.14 -36.76 42.41
N ASN A 3 5.62 -35.78 43.15
CA ASN A 3 5.14 -34.49 42.64
C ASN A 3 6.20 -33.77 41.79
N THR A 4 7.48 -33.98 42.09
CA THR A 4 8.61 -33.49 41.28
C THR A 4 8.63 -34.08 39.86
N LEU A 5 8.33 -35.38 39.70
CA LEU A 5 8.27 -36.02 38.38
C LEU A 5 7.08 -35.49 37.56
N LYS A 6 5.93 -35.25 38.20
CA LYS A 6 4.72 -34.70 37.54
C LYS A 6 4.96 -33.28 36.99
N ILE A 7 5.71 -32.44 37.71
CA ILE A 7 6.04 -31.07 37.28
C ILE A 7 7.02 -31.09 36.10
N ILE A 8 8.02 -31.97 36.10
CA ILE A 8 8.99 -32.11 35.00
C ILE A 8 8.30 -32.58 33.70
N PHE A 9 7.36 -33.51 33.79
CA PHE A 9 6.59 -33.93 32.60
C PHE A 9 5.62 -32.85 32.10
N ALA A 10 5.06 -32.03 32.99
CA ALA A 10 4.18 -30.92 32.60
C ALA A 10 4.92 -29.80 31.86
N THR A 11 6.17 -29.50 32.22
CA THR A 11 6.95 -28.45 31.56
C THR A 11 7.55 -28.86 30.21
N LEU A 12 7.90 -30.14 30.00
CA LEU A 12 8.34 -30.62 28.68
C LEU A 12 7.20 -30.60 27.65
N SER A 13 5.96 -30.85 28.08
CA SER A 13 4.78 -30.89 27.19
C SER A 13 4.40 -29.50 26.65
N THR A 14 4.52 -28.45 27.46
CA THR A 14 4.19 -27.07 27.03
C THR A 14 5.24 -26.46 26.13
N ILE A 15 6.51 -26.81 26.30
CA ILE A 15 7.58 -26.36 25.39
C ILE A 15 7.40 -27.01 24.01
N GLY A 16 7.03 -28.29 23.97
CA GLY A 16 6.77 -29.00 22.70
C GLY A 16 5.58 -28.45 21.92
N THR A 17 4.51 -28.01 22.59
CA THR A 17 3.37 -27.40 21.89
C THR A 17 3.67 -25.99 21.38
N LEU A 18 4.44 -25.19 22.12
CA LEU A 18 4.86 -23.86 21.68
C LEU A 18 5.77 -23.91 20.45
N THR A 19 6.71 -24.85 20.38
CA THR A 19 7.58 -25.00 19.19
C THR A 19 6.78 -25.42 17.95
N ILE A 20 5.82 -26.33 18.11
CA ILE A 20 4.94 -26.77 17.01
C ILE A 20 4.08 -25.61 16.50
N ILE A 21 3.53 -24.76 17.38
CA ILE A 21 2.72 -23.58 16.98
C ILE A 21 3.58 -22.54 16.25
N ILE A 22 4.81 -22.27 16.71
CA ILE A 22 5.72 -21.33 16.03
C ILE A 22 6.10 -21.86 14.64
N VAL A 23 6.41 -23.15 14.51
CA VAL A 23 6.72 -23.77 13.22
C VAL A 23 5.51 -23.78 12.28
N LEU A 24 4.31 -24.06 12.80
CA LEU A 24 3.07 -23.99 12.03
C LEU A 24 2.73 -22.56 11.58
N TRP A 25 3.00 -21.55 12.41
CA TRP A 25 2.85 -20.15 12.03
C TRP A 25 3.87 -19.75 10.96
N GLU A 26 5.14 -20.16 11.08
CA GLU A 26 6.15 -19.92 10.04
C GLU A 26 5.79 -20.60 8.72
N LEU A 27 5.33 -21.85 8.74
CA LEU A 27 4.96 -22.58 7.52
C LEU A 27 3.70 -22.03 6.86
N ALA A 28 2.73 -21.52 7.63
CA ALA A 28 1.52 -20.91 7.09
C ALA A 28 1.75 -19.49 6.51
N PHE A 29 2.79 -18.79 6.97
CA PHE A 29 3.14 -17.43 6.52
C PHE A 29 4.34 -17.37 5.57
N GLN A 30 4.92 -18.51 5.18
CA GLN A 30 5.87 -18.53 4.08
C GLN A 30 5.11 -18.27 2.77
N PRO A 31 5.42 -17.19 2.02
CA PRO A 31 4.96 -17.10 0.65
C PRO A 31 5.48 -18.35 -0.08
N LEU A 32 4.64 -18.97 -0.91
CA LEU A 32 5.06 -20.08 -1.75
C LEU A 32 6.04 -19.53 -2.81
N ILE A 33 7.31 -19.34 -2.42
CA ILE A 33 8.36 -18.97 -3.35
C ILE A 33 8.77 -20.26 -4.05
N THR A 34 8.06 -20.60 -5.12
CA THR A 34 8.66 -21.42 -6.17
C THR A 34 9.86 -20.63 -6.71
N THR A 35 11.07 -21.03 -6.33
CA THR A 35 12.29 -20.69 -7.06
C THR A 35 12.20 -21.34 -8.43
N ASP A 36 11.51 -20.68 -9.36
CA ASP A 36 11.76 -20.91 -10.77
C ASP A 36 13.19 -20.43 -11.04
N ASN A 37 14.11 -21.38 -11.16
CA ASN A 37 15.52 -21.12 -11.45
C ASN A 37 15.74 -20.74 -12.93
N ASN A 38 14.68 -20.54 -13.72
CA ASN A 38 14.83 -19.80 -14.95
C ASN A 38 15.26 -18.36 -14.62
N PRO A 39 16.31 -17.84 -15.26
CA PRO A 39 16.60 -16.42 -15.19
C PRO A 39 15.35 -15.68 -15.65
N ILE A 40 14.69 -14.99 -14.71
CA ILE A 40 13.69 -13.98 -15.02
C ILE A 40 14.38 -13.06 -16.02
N PRO A 41 13.91 -12.93 -17.27
CA PRO A 41 14.49 -11.97 -18.17
C PRO A 41 14.39 -10.63 -17.46
N ASP A 42 15.55 -10.01 -17.20
CA ASP A 42 15.62 -8.66 -16.66
C ASP A 42 14.65 -7.83 -17.51
N PRO A 43 13.56 -7.28 -16.95
CA PRO A 43 12.80 -6.29 -17.66
C PRO A 43 13.69 -5.05 -17.66
N THR A 44 14.77 -5.07 -18.46
CA THR A 44 15.43 -3.86 -18.88
C THR A 44 14.28 -2.98 -19.36
N PRO A 45 14.01 -1.85 -18.69
CA PRO A 45 12.97 -0.95 -19.16
C PRO A 45 13.43 -0.51 -20.53
N SER A 46 12.87 -1.14 -21.58
CA SER A 46 12.92 -0.57 -22.91
C SER A 46 12.28 0.79 -22.72
N LEU A 47 13.07 1.85 -22.92
CA LEU A 47 12.56 3.20 -22.98
C LEU A 47 11.59 3.21 -24.16
N SER A 48 10.34 2.85 -23.89
CA SER A 48 9.24 3.08 -24.81
C SER A 48 9.31 4.56 -25.14
N PRO A 49 9.29 4.96 -26.43
CA PRO A 49 9.33 6.36 -26.77
C PRO A 49 8.24 7.06 -25.97
N SER A 50 8.66 8.10 -25.25
CA SER A 50 7.74 8.97 -24.50
C SER A 50 6.53 9.26 -25.40
N PRO A 51 5.29 9.10 -24.92
CA PRO A 51 4.13 9.40 -25.74
C PRO A 51 4.32 10.81 -26.31
N THR A 52 4.31 10.92 -27.64
CA THR A 52 4.39 12.20 -28.34
C THR A 52 3.47 13.17 -27.63
N SER A 53 4.02 14.29 -27.17
CA SER A 53 3.27 15.36 -26.52
C SER A 53 2.19 15.85 -27.48
N THR A 54 0.99 15.27 -27.37
CA THR A 54 -0.24 15.85 -27.89
C THR A 54 -0.28 17.29 -27.37
N PRO A 55 -0.53 18.30 -28.22
CA PRO A 55 -0.55 19.68 -27.78
C PRO A 55 -1.48 19.78 -26.58
N SER A 56 -0.90 20.25 -25.47
CA SER A 56 -1.62 20.54 -24.24
C SER A 56 -2.86 21.35 -24.61
N PRO A 57 -4.08 20.95 -24.19
CA PRO A 57 -5.25 21.78 -24.43
C PRO A 57 -4.95 23.16 -23.86
N THR A 58 -4.83 24.13 -24.76
CA THR A 58 -4.55 25.53 -24.45
C THR A 58 -5.85 26.12 -23.92
N ASN A 59 -6.18 25.81 -22.67
CA ASN A 59 -6.98 26.62 -21.77
C ASN A 59 -7.08 25.91 -20.39
N PRO A 60 -6.33 26.32 -19.36
CA PRO A 60 -6.50 25.78 -18.01
C PRO A 60 -7.87 26.08 -17.39
N ASN A 61 -8.70 26.89 -18.05
CA ASN A 61 -9.99 27.37 -17.54
C ASN A 61 -11.23 26.57 -18.03
N VAL A 62 -11.08 25.35 -18.56
CA VAL A 62 -12.22 24.60 -19.14
C VAL A 62 -13.13 23.95 -18.08
N ILE A 63 -12.68 23.80 -16.84
CA ILE A 63 -13.54 23.39 -15.72
C ILE A 63 -12.99 24.10 -14.48
N GLY A 64 -13.83 24.76 -13.68
CA GLY A 64 -13.45 25.58 -12.51
C GLY A 64 -12.79 24.84 -11.34
N ILE A 65 -12.06 23.75 -11.61
CA ILE A 65 -11.22 22.99 -10.69
C ILE A 65 -9.79 23.52 -10.79
N SER A 66 -9.27 24.03 -9.67
CA SER A 66 -7.91 24.55 -9.59
C SER A 66 -6.88 23.46 -9.85
N LEU A 67 -5.65 23.84 -10.20
CA LEU A 67 -4.58 22.88 -10.48
C LEU A 67 -4.28 22.00 -9.25
N GLU A 68 -4.33 22.59 -8.07
CA GLU A 68 -4.10 21.93 -6.78
C GLU A 68 -5.10 20.81 -6.57
N GLN A 69 -6.35 20.99 -7.00
CA GLN A 69 -7.41 19.98 -6.88
C GLN A 69 -7.20 18.77 -7.80
N ARG A 70 -6.24 18.82 -8.74
CA ARG A 70 -5.95 17.72 -9.70
C ARG A 70 -4.89 16.72 -9.25
N PHE A 71 -4.05 17.05 -8.25
CA PHE A 71 -2.98 16.16 -7.75
C PHE A 71 -3.15 15.72 -6.30
N SER A 72 -3.37 14.45 -5.99
CA SER A 72 -3.39 14.00 -4.58
C SER A 72 -2.24 13.06 -4.26
N SER A 73 -1.64 13.27 -3.09
CA SER A 73 -0.56 12.42 -2.55
C SER A 73 -0.90 11.81 -1.18
N GLY A 74 -2.14 11.96 -0.72
CA GLY A 74 -2.56 11.62 0.65
C GLY A 74 -3.23 12.78 1.39
N ASP A 75 -3.29 13.95 0.76
CA ASP A 75 -3.84 15.18 1.30
C ASP A 75 -5.32 15.41 0.98
N ARG A 76 -5.94 14.60 0.11
CA ARG A 76 -7.40 14.63 -0.13
C ARG A 76 -7.84 13.46 -0.98
N ARG A 77 -9.14 13.21 -1.05
CA ARG A 77 -9.73 12.22 -1.96
C ARG A 77 -9.81 12.70 -3.40
N LEU A 78 -9.52 11.83 -4.37
CA LEU A 78 -9.89 11.99 -5.78
C LEU A 78 -11.28 11.40 -6.03
N PHE A 79 -11.61 10.28 -5.38
CA PHE A 79 -12.94 9.65 -5.44
C PHE A 79 -13.79 10.02 -4.21
N THR A 80 -14.67 11.01 -4.37
CA THR A 80 -15.48 11.58 -3.28
C THR A 80 -16.82 10.85 -3.05
N ASN A 81 -17.14 9.84 -3.86
CA ASN A 81 -18.35 9.03 -3.72
C ASN A 81 -18.24 7.96 -2.62
N GLN A 82 -17.06 7.80 -2.00
CA GLN A 82 -16.80 6.81 -0.97
C GLN A 82 -16.58 7.50 0.38
N VAL A 83 -17.37 7.10 1.38
CA VAL A 83 -17.25 7.61 2.75
C VAL A 83 -16.41 6.63 3.56
N ASN A 84 -15.28 7.11 4.08
CA ASN A 84 -14.43 6.34 4.98
C ASN A 84 -13.82 7.26 6.05
N ARG A 85 -14.39 7.21 7.26
CA ARG A 85 -13.98 8.10 8.37
C ARG A 85 -12.49 7.98 8.71
N ASN A 86 -11.94 6.77 8.64
CA ASN A 86 -10.52 6.56 8.91
C ASN A 86 -9.65 7.13 7.78
N ALA A 87 -10.14 7.12 6.53
CA ALA A 87 -9.43 7.79 5.43
C ALA A 87 -9.40 9.30 5.65
N ASP A 88 -10.52 9.91 6.06
CA ASP A 88 -10.60 11.34 6.35
C ASP A 88 -9.66 11.73 7.50
N GLN A 89 -9.64 10.95 8.58
CA GLN A 89 -8.71 11.14 9.71
C GLN A 89 -7.25 10.96 9.28
N GLY A 90 -6.97 9.97 8.43
CA GLY A 90 -5.65 9.75 7.87
C GLY A 90 -5.17 10.92 7.02
N ILE A 91 -6.06 11.50 6.20
CA ILE A 91 -5.77 12.68 5.39
C ILE A 91 -5.42 13.89 6.27
N GLU A 92 -6.18 14.15 7.32
CA GLU A 92 -5.89 15.27 8.23
C GLU A 92 -4.55 15.09 8.95
N ALA A 93 -4.25 13.87 9.43
CA ALA A 93 -2.96 13.56 10.01
C ALA A 93 -1.81 13.68 8.99
N PHE A 94 -2.03 13.26 7.75
CA PHE A 94 -1.04 13.34 6.68
C PHE A 94 -0.70 14.79 6.33
N LYS A 95 -1.71 15.67 6.21
CA LYS A 95 -1.52 17.12 6.01
C LYS A 95 -0.74 17.76 7.15
N ALA A 96 -0.97 17.32 8.37
CA ALA A 96 -0.26 17.81 9.55
C ALA A 96 1.19 17.31 9.64
N GLY A 97 1.61 16.40 8.75
CA GLY A 97 2.92 15.75 8.81
C GLY A 97 3.02 14.66 9.90
N ASN A 98 1.90 14.30 10.54
CA ASN A 98 1.81 13.23 11.53
C ASN A 98 1.74 11.86 10.83
N TYR A 99 2.81 11.49 10.13
CA TYR A 99 2.80 10.30 9.25
C TYR A 99 2.59 8.98 10.01
N ASP A 100 2.99 8.90 11.28
CA ASP A 100 2.69 7.75 12.14
C ASP A 100 1.20 7.57 12.37
N GLU A 101 0.50 8.65 12.73
CA GLU A 101 -0.96 8.65 12.91
C GLU A 101 -1.67 8.38 11.58
N ALA A 102 -1.25 9.07 10.51
CA ALA A 102 -1.77 8.87 9.17
C ALA A 102 -1.68 7.39 8.75
N TYR A 103 -0.54 6.74 8.99
CA TYR A 103 -0.36 5.32 8.70
C TYR A 103 -1.34 4.42 9.48
N GLN A 104 -1.56 4.70 10.77
CA GLN A 104 -2.53 3.93 11.57
C GLN A 104 -3.95 4.09 11.02
N GLN A 105 -4.34 5.32 10.70
CA GLN A 105 -5.67 5.65 10.19
C GLN A 105 -5.90 5.04 8.81
N PHE A 106 -4.96 5.20 7.87
CA PHE A 106 -5.06 4.58 6.56
C PHE A 106 -5.06 3.05 6.64
N ARG A 107 -4.33 2.43 7.57
CA ARG A 107 -4.40 0.97 7.78
C ARG A 107 -5.80 0.54 8.19
N GLN A 108 -6.45 1.29 9.09
CA GLN A 108 -7.85 1.01 9.45
C GLN A 108 -8.80 1.25 8.28
N ALA A 109 -8.55 2.27 7.46
CA ALA A 109 -9.32 2.56 6.26
C ALA A 109 -9.21 1.46 5.20
N VAL A 110 -8.01 0.88 4.98
CA VAL A 110 -7.82 -0.29 4.10
C VAL A 110 -8.60 -1.49 4.62
N ASN A 111 -8.62 -1.72 5.93
CA ASN A 111 -9.37 -2.85 6.50
C ASN A 111 -10.89 -2.75 6.23
N THR A 112 -11.45 -1.54 6.20
CA THR A 112 -12.88 -1.33 5.91
C THR A 112 -13.20 -1.25 4.43
N ALA A 113 -12.24 -0.83 3.60
CA ALA A 113 -12.38 -0.70 2.16
C ALA A 113 -11.15 -1.27 1.42
N PRO A 114 -10.92 -2.60 1.46
CA PRO A 114 -9.69 -3.20 0.94
C PRO A 114 -9.57 -3.08 -0.58
N SER A 115 -10.66 -2.83 -1.30
CA SER A 115 -10.67 -2.61 -2.75
C SER A 115 -10.44 -1.16 -3.15
N ASP A 116 -10.40 -0.20 -2.22
CA ASP A 116 -10.17 1.22 -2.50
C ASP A 116 -8.67 1.45 -2.81
N PRO A 117 -8.31 1.69 -4.09
CA PRO A 117 -6.90 1.85 -4.47
C PRO A 117 -6.27 3.12 -3.90
N GLU A 118 -7.08 4.15 -3.68
CA GLU A 118 -6.56 5.45 -3.25
C GLU A 118 -6.18 5.41 -1.76
N VAL A 119 -6.96 4.72 -0.92
CA VAL A 119 -6.58 4.47 0.48
C VAL A 119 -5.35 3.56 0.57
N GLN A 120 -5.23 2.56 -0.30
CA GLN A 120 -4.01 1.73 -0.35
C GLN A 120 -2.78 2.57 -0.71
N ILE A 121 -2.88 3.46 -1.70
CA ILE A 121 -1.80 4.40 -2.06
C ILE A 121 -1.46 5.30 -0.86
N TYR A 122 -2.45 5.81 -0.12
CA TYR A 122 -2.17 6.69 1.03
C TYR A 122 -1.54 5.95 2.20
N LEU A 123 -1.90 4.69 2.43
CA LEU A 123 -1.18 3.82 3.35
C LEU A 123 0.28 3.69 2.93
N ASN A 124 0.55 3.38 1.66
CA ASN A 124 1.91 3.27 1.15
C ASN A 124 2.70 4.60 1.24
N ASN A 125 2.06 5.73 0.93
CA ASN A 125 2.67 7.06 1.02
C ASN A 125 3.02 7.43 2.47
N SER A 126 2.12 7.15 3.41
CA SER A 126 2.38 7.39 4.84
C SER A 126 3.54 6.52 5.35
N GLN A 127 3.62 5.26 4.92
CA GLN A 127 4.75 4.38 5.22
C GLN A 127 6.07 4.92 4.66
N ALA A 128 6.10 5.35 3.41
CA ALA A 128 7.30 5.89 2.77
C ALA A 128 7.75 7.20 3.43
N ARG A 129 6.82 8.08 3.82
CA ARG A 129 7.11 9.32 4.55
C ARG A 129 7.66 9.06 5.96
N LYS A 130 7.18 8.04 6.66
CA LYS A 130 7.77 7.60 7.94
C LYS A 130 9.23 7.16 7.79
N SER A 131 9.58 6.56 6.65
CA SER A 131 10.96 6.15 6.33
C SER A 131 11.87 7.32 5.94
N GLY A 132 11.35 8.55 5.82
CA GLY A 132 12.13 9.77 5.64
C GLY A 132 12.03 10.36 4.23
N LYS A 133 12.90 9.93 3.31
CA LYS A 133 12.99 10.48 1.94
C LYS A 133 12.39 9.51 0.94
N PRO A 134 11.10 9.65 0.60
CA PRO A 134 10.46 8.74 -0.34
C PRO A 134 10.92 9.01 -1.78
N PHE A 135 10.99 7.96 -2.58
CA PHE A 135 10.94 7.99 -4.02
C PHE A 135 9.56 8.47 -4.48
N ILE A 136 9.53 9.46 -5.37
CA ILE A 136 8.29 10.11 -5.81
C ILE A 136 8.03 9.76 -7.27
N LEU A 137 6.83 9.27 -7.55
CA LEU A 137 6.29 9.08 -8.88
C LEU A 137 4.91 9.72 -8.97
N ALA A 138 4.47 10.02 -10.19
CA ALA A 138 3.13 10.51 -10.47
C ALA A 138 2.41 9.56 -11.42
N ALA A 139 1.19 9.17 -11.05
CA ALA A 139 0.29 8.45 -11.93
C ALA A 139 -0.78 9.41 -12.46
N VAL A 140 -0.93 9.49 -13.78
CA VAL A 140 -1.97 10.28 -14.43
C VAL A 140 -3.10 9.35 -14.85
N VAL A 141 -4.29 9.61 -14.33
CA VAL A 141 -5.47 8.75 -14.53
C VAL A 141 -6.70 9.58 -14.91
N PRO A 142 -7.62 9.02 -15.73
CA PRO A 142 -8.80 9.74 -16.22
C PRO A 142 -9.95 9.73 -15.20
N VAL A 143 -9.76 10.32 -14.01
CA VAL A 143 -10.73 10.30 -12.90
C VAL A 143 -12.13 10.76 -13.34
N ASP A 144 -12.22 11.91 -14.00
CA ASP A 144 -13.51 12.55 -14.33
C ASP A 144 -14.27 11.85 -15.47
N THR A 145 -13.55 11.32 -16.46
CA THR A 145 -14.16 10.81 -17.71
C THR A 145 -14.29 9.30 -17.74
N LYS A 146 -13.47 8.58 -16.96
CA LYS A 146 -13.38 7.11 -16.93
C LYS A 146 -13.02 6.62 -15.52
N GLN A 147 -13.85 6.93 -14.53
CA GLN A 147 -13.61 6.61 -13.12
C GLN A 147 -13.21 5.15 -12.90
N THR A 148 -13.95 4.16 -13.44
CA THR A 148 -13.62 2.74 -13.29
C THR A 148 -12.23 2.41 -13.83
N ASN A 149 -11.86 2.93 -15.00
CA ASN A 149 -10.52 2.71 -15.56
C ASN A 149 -9.45 3.36 -14.67
N ALA A 150 -9.72 4.56 -14.15
CA ALA A 150 -8.82 5.23 -13.21
C ALA A 150 -8.62 4.40 -11.93
N GLU A 151 -9.68 3.84 -11.36
CA GLU A 151 -9.59 2.96 -10.20
C GLU A 151 -8.76 1.70 -10.50
N GLU A 152 -8.97 1.01 -11.62
CA GLU A 152 -8.15 -0.16 -11.98
C GLU A 152 -6.68 0.18 -12.23
N MET A 153 -6.41 1.31 -12.89
CA MET A 153 -5.04 1.80 -13.05
C MET A 153 -4.40 2.06 -11.69
N LEU A 154 -5.11 2.72 -10.77
CA LEU A 154 -4.62 2.99 -9.43
C LEU A 154 -4.50 1.72 -8.57
N ARG A 155 -5.32 0.68 -8.79
CA ARG A 155 -5.13 -0.64 -8.15
C ARG A 155 -3.79 -1.26 -8.54
N GLY A 156 -3.44 -1.19 -9.84
CA GLY A 156 -2.12 -1.61 -10.31
C GLY A 156 -0.97 -0.81 -9.70
N VAL A 157 -1.11 0.51 -9.62
CA VAL A 157 -0.12 1.40 -8.96
C VAL A 157 0.03 1.06 -7.48
N ALA A 158 -1.09 0.92 -6.75
CA ALA A 158 -1.10 0.59 -5.34
C ALA A 158 -0.38 -0.74 -5.07
N GLN A 159 -0.68 -1.77 -5.86
CA GLN A 159 -0.03 -3.08 -5.76
C GLN A 159 1.48 -2.99 -5.97
N ALA A 160 1.93 -2.33 -7.05
CA ALA A 160 3.35 -2.16 -7.34
C ALA A 160 4.08 -1.39 -6.23
N GLN A 161 3.47 -0.33 -5.72
CA GLN A 161 4.02 0.46 -4.62
C GLN A 161 4.09 -0.34 -3.31
N SER A 162 3.08 -1.15 -3.00
CA SER A 162 3.12 -2.03 -1.82
C SER A 162 4.25 -3.05 -1.91
N GLN A 163 4.45 -3.66 -3.08
CA GLN A 163 5.57 -4.60 -3.31
C GLN A 163 6.93 -3.91 -3.15
N PHE A 164 7.08 -2.69 -3.68
CA PHE A 164 8.28 -1.89 -3.53
C PHE A 164 8.58 -1.56 -2.05
N ASN A 165 7.56 -1.07 -1.32
CA ASN A 165 7.66 -0.77 0.12
C ASN A 165 7.97 -2.00 0.98
N GLN A 166 7.41 -3.17 0.65
CA GLN A 166 7.65 -4.42 1.38
C GLN A 166 9.10 -4.91 1.28
N GLN A 167 9.79 -4.56 0.20
CA GLN A 167 11.22 -4.86 0.04
C GLN A 167 12.12 -3.88 0.83
N GLY A 168 11.54 -2.89 1.51
CA GLY A 168 12.26 -1.85 2.26
C GLY A 168 12.69 -0.65 1.42
N TRP A 169 12.14 -0.50 0.21
CA TRP A 169 12.41 0.62 -0.69
C TRP A 169 11.31 1.66 -0.51
N PHE A 170 11.64 2.95 -0.45
CA PHE A 170 10.67 4.01 -0.15
C PHE A 170 10.85 5.21 -1.03
#